data_AF-A0A1V5P4J5-F1
#
_entry.id   AF-A0A1V5P4J5-F1
#
_cell.length_a   1.000
_cell.length_b   1.000
_cell.length_c   1.000
_cell.angle_alpha   90.00
_cell.angle_beta   90.00
_cell.angle_gamma   90.00
#
_symmetry.space_group_name_H-M   'P 1'
#
loop_
_entity.id
_entity.type
_entity.pdbx_description
1 polymer ?
#
loop_
_entity_poly.entity_id
_entity_poly.type
_entity_poly.pdbx_seq_one_letter_code
_entity_poly.pdbx_strand_id
1 'polypeptide(L)'
;MDQERTEIAVRQGQARIPDPEDGALLLLNSLQRVELTDTGLSEIGVGGQRNILRNGNLSQSLDPHWTIYTLAKERPDQSDGEAIRPDDRAVVIFDRSGTGHIELGITQRLNQDVRGAQSLYVTALLKVDNQSVPVCGANGTECPIMLRVTYLDTLGGLHEWLQGFYYLSGPYLDVCSISICESQPQHIQIPQSAWFAYTSPDLIELFMERNLEPATIVSVDVYASGHTFTSEVDDVALLLED
;
A
#
# COMPACT_ATOMS: atom_id res chain seq x y z
N MET A 1 -2.28 32.92 17.85
CA MET A 1 -1.00 32.76 18.56
C MET A 1 -0.49 31.41 18.13
N ASP A 2 0.67 31.37 17.45
CA ASP A 2 1.34 30.10 17.19
C ASP A 2 1.65 29.45 18.54
N GLN A 3 1.15 28.24 18.77
CA GLN A 3 1.57 27.46 19.92
C GLN A 3 3.06 27.13 19.73
N GLU A 4 3.86 27.40 20.76
CA GLU A 4 5.25 26.95 20.79
C GLU A 4 5.25 25.42 20.73
N ARG A 5 5.77 24.88 19.63
CA ARG A 5 5.77 23.46 19.32
C ARG A 5 7.19 22.98 19.10
N THR A 6 7.54 21.86 19.71
CA THR A 6 8.82 21.16 19.49
C THR A 6 8.54 19.78 18.93
N GLU A 7 9.15 19.44 17.80
CA GLU A 7 9.10 18.07 17.26
C GLU A 7 10.36 17.31 17.68
N ILE A 8 10.19 16.08 18.17
CA ILE A 8 11.29 15.22 18.60
C ILE A 8 11.21 13.94 17.80
N ALA A 9 12.25 13.63 17.03
CA ALA A 9 12.36 12.42 16.21
C ALA A 9 13.63 11.63 16.55
N VAL A 10 13.51 10.30 16.65
CA VAL A 10 14.62 9.39 16.89
C VAL A 10 15.02 8.77 15.56
N ARG A 11 16.16 9.16 14.98
CA ARG A 11 16.66 8.53 13.74
C ARG A 11 17.17 7.10 13.98
N GLN A 12 17.96 6.90 15.03
CA GLN A 12 18.44 5.58 15.48
C GLN A 12 18.58 5.58 17.00
N GLY A 13 18.31 4.46 17.66
CA GLY A 13 18.43 4.31 19.11
C GLY A 13 17.10 4.52 19.84
N GLN A 14 17.12 5.20 20.99
CA GLN A 14 15.95 5.43 21.81
C GLN A 14 16.02 6.82 22.44
N ALA A 15 14.88 7.48 22.61
CA ALA A 15 14.75 8.68 23.43
C ALA A 15 13.66 8.48 24.49
N ARG A 16 13.85 9.06 25.67
CA ARG A 16 12.87 9.08 26.76
C ARG A 16 12.44 10.51 26.98
N ILE A 17 11.17 10.80 26.76
CA ILE A 17 10.62 12.15 26.83
C ILE A 17 9.60 12.19 27.96
N PRO A 18 9.77 13.06 28.98
CA PRO A 18 8.75 13.25 30.00
C PRO A 18 7.56 14.03 29.43
N ASP A 19 6.35 13.53 29.67
CA ASP A 19 5.10 14.21 29.32
C ASP A 19 4.93 15.47 30.19
N PRO A 20 4.69 16.65 29.59
CA PRO A 20 4.39 17.87 30.35
C PRO A 20 3.16 17.77 31.27
N GLU A 21 2.18 16.92 30.94
CA GLU A 21 0.91 16.82 31.68
C GLU A 21 1.09 16.09 33.02
N ASP A 22 1.73 14.93 33.01
CA ASP A 22 1.81 14.03 34.17
C ASP A 22 3.23 13.57 34.53
N GLY A 23 4.24 13.94 33.73
CA GLY A 23 5.63 13.54 33.91
C GLY A 23 5.93 12.09 33.52
N ALA A 24 4.98 11.36 32.92
CA ALA A 24 5.20 10.00 32.44
C ALA A 24 6.26 9.97 31.34
N LEU A 25 7.13 8.95 31.35
CA LEU A 25 8.17 8.83 30.33
C LEU A 25 7.63 8.12 29.09
N LEU A 26 7.50 8.86 27.99
CA LEU A 26 7.28 8.32 26.65
C LEU A 26 8.60 7.80 26.08
N LEU A 27 8.63 6.52 25.69
CA LEU A 27 9.77 5.92 24.99
C LEU A 27 9.57 6.03 23.49
N LEU A 28 10.41 6.80 22.82
CA LEU A 28 10.54 6.77 21.37
C LEU A 28 11.66 5.80 20.97
N ASN A 29 11.35 4.88 20.07
CA ASN A 29 12.28 3.96 19.43
C ASN A 29 12.79 4.55 18.11
N SER A 30 13.77 3.89 17.49
CA SER A 30 14.24 4.22 16.15
C SER A 30 13.09 4.48 15.19
N LEU A 31 13.23 5.53 14.41
CA LEU A 31 12.26 6.04 13.46
C LEU A 31 10.94 6.46 14.11
N GLN A 32 10.87 6.80 15.40
CA GLN A 32 9.65 7.37 15.99
C GLN A 32 9.78 8.87 16.19
N ARG A 33 8.66 9.61 16.09
CA ARG A 33 8.56 11.03 16.36
C ARG A 33 7.36 11.35 17.22
N VAL A 34 7.41 12.47 17.92
CA VAL A 34 6.28 13.00 18.67
C VAL A 34 6.33 14.53 18.64
N GLU A 35 5.17 15.15 18.70
CA GLU A 35 5.05 16.59 18.90
C GLU A 35 4.89 16.87 20.39
N LEU A 36 5.71 17.79 20.90
CA LEU A 36 5.66 18.31 22.26
C LEU A 36 5.06 19.72 22.22
N THR A 37 4.03 19.92 23.03
CA THR A 37 3.36 21.21 23.25
C THR A 37 3.34 21.55 24.74
N ASP A 38 2.88 22.75 25.10
CA ASP A 38 2.61 23.14 26.48
C ASP A 38 1.48 22.32 27.15
N THR A 39 0.64 21.67 26.33
CA THR A 39 -0.51 20.88 26.78
C THR A 39 -0.27 19.36 26.80
N GLY A 40 0.89 18.88 26.34
CA GLY A 40 1.21 17.44 26.34
C GLY A 40 1.92 16.96 25.08
N LEU A 41 2.02 15.63 24.96
CA LEU A 41 2.60 14.91 23.82
C LEU A 41 1.52 14.45 22.83
N SER A 42 1.80 14.52 21.54
CA SER A 42 0.94 13.90 20.51
C SER A 42 1.06 12.37 20.51
N GLU A 43 0.28 11.71 19.66
CA GLU A 43 0.54 10.30 19.34
C GLU A 43 1.94 10.15 18.72
N ILE A 44 2.58 9.00 18.99
CA ILE A 44 3.87 8.65 18.39
C ILE A 44 3.68 8.44 16.88
N GLY A 45 4.28 9.31 16.07
CA GLY A 45 4.47 9.10 14.64
C GLY A 45 5.73 8.29 14.34
N VAL A 46 5.91 7.87 13.09
CA VAL A 46 7.10 7.14 12.63
C VAL A 46 7.79 7.92 11.48
N GLY A 47 9.08 8.23 11.61
CA GLY A 47 10.03 8.76 10.62
C GLY A 47 9.80 10.22 10.25
N GLY A 48 10.66 10.89 9.48
CA GLY A 48 10.29 12.13 8.76
C GLY A 48 9.26 11.90 7.64
N GLN A 49 8.62 10.74 7.68
CA GLN A 49 7.73 10.21 6.66
C GLN A 49 6.32 10.73 6.86
N ARG A 50 5.74 11.28 5.79
CA ARG A 50 4.32 11.63 5.70
C ARG A 50 3.58 10.57 4.89
N ASN A 51 2.40 10.15 5.36
CA ASN A 51 1.50 9.39 4.51
C ASN A 51 0.87 10.35 3.48
N ILE A 52 1.10 10.10 2.20
CA ILE A 52 0.55 10.92 1.11
C ILE A 52 -0.81 10.41 0.61
N LEU A 53 -1.29 9.27 1.11
CA LEU A 53 -2.66 8.80 0.87
C LEU A 53 -3.68 9.52 1.77
N ARG A 54 -4.89 9.67 1.25
CA ARG A 54 -6.08 10.12 1.98
C ARG A 54 -6.97 8.91 2.28
N ASN A 55 -7.56 8.88 3.47
CA ASN A 55 -8.41 7.77 3.92
C ASN A 55 -7.76 6.38 3.68
N GLY A 56 -6.45 6.26 3.95
CA GLY A 56 -5.71 5.00 3.82
C GLY A 56 -6.06 3.98 4.90
N ASN A 57 -6.47 4.47 6.06
CA ASN A 57 -6.99 3.68 7.18
C ASN A 57 -8.46 3.23 7.00
N LEU A 58 -9.09 3.58 5.87
CA LEU A 58 -10.46 3.17 5.49
C LEU A 58 -11.54 3.44 6.57
N SER A 59 -11.28 4.43 7.43
CA SER A 59 -12.18 4.83 8.52
C SER A 59 -13.41 5.59 8.01
N GLN A 60 -13.31 6.17 6.81
CA GLN A 60 -14.38 6.89 6.13
C GLN A 60 -14.85 6.12 4.88
N SER A 61 -15.98 6.54 4.30
CA SER A 61 -16.41 6.08 2.98
C SER A 61 -15.32 6.23 1.93
N LEU A 62 -15.32 5.36 0.91
CA LEU A 62 -14.32 5.39 -0.15
C LEU A 62 -14.36 6.71 -0.93
N ASP A 63 -15.53 7.13 -1.38
CA ASP A 63 -15.72 8.45 -1.98
C ASP A 63 -15.56 9.56 -0.92
N PRO A 64 -14.85 10.67 -1.21
CA PRO A 64 -14.30 11.06 -2.52
C PRO A 64 -12.84 10.67 -2.75
N HIS A 65 -12.22 9.94 -1.83
CA HIS A 65 -10.77 9.70 -1.83
C HIS A 65 -10.33 8.50 -2.66
N TRP A 66 -11.19 7.50 -2.80
CA TRP A 66 -10.94 6.26 -3.50
C TRP A 66 -12.05 6.03 -4.53
N THR A 67 -11.65 5.72 -5.76
CA THR A 67 -12.58 5.34 -6.83
C THR A 67 -12.52 3.85 -7.07
N ILE A 68 -13.66 3.17 -7.03
CA ILE A 68 -13.77 1.75 -7.41
C ILE A 68 -13.67 1.63 -8.93
N TYR A 69 -12.94 0.63 -9.42
CA TYR A 69 -12.82 0.34 -10.84
C TYR A 69 -12.87 -1.16 -11.14
N THR A 70 -13.20 -1.47 -12.40
CA THR A 70 -13.09 -2.81 -12.97
C THR A 70 -12.40 -2.71 -14.32
N LEU A 71 -11.37 -3.52 -14.54
CA LEU A 71 -10.56 -3.54 -15.77
C LEU A 71 -10.28 -4.97 -16.22
N ALA A 72 -9.74 -5.08 -17.44
CA ALA A 72 -9.17 -6.31 -18.00
C ALA A 72 -10.12 -7.54 -17.95
N LYS A 73 -11.43 -7.31 -17.98
CA LYS A 73 -12.46 -8.36 -17.98
C LYS A 73 -12.36 -9.19 -19.26
N GLU A 74 -11.99 -10.46 -19.12
CA GLU A 74 -11.86 -11.39 -20.24
C GLU A 74 -13.23 -11.88 -20.74
N ARG A 75 -14.17 -12.12 -19.82
CA ARG A 75 -15.45 -12.78 -20.09
C ARG A 75 -16.64 -11.86 -19.77
N PRO A 76 -17.28 -11.25 -20.77
CA PRO A 76 -18.37 -10.29 -20.56
C PRO A 76 -19.60 -10.86 -19.83
N ASP A 77 -19.83 -12.17 -19.93
CA ASP A 77 -20.95 -12.90 -19.31
C ASP A 77 -20.74 -13.21 -17.82
N GLN A 78 -19.53 -13.04 -17.31
CA GLN A 78 -19.18 -13.31 -15.91
C GLN A 78 -19.40 -12.09 -15.03
N SER A 79 -19.61 -12.31 -13.71
CA SER A 79 -19.73 -11.22 -12.74
C SER A 79 -18.44 -10.38 -12.68
N ASP A 80 -18.59 -9.08 -12.45
CA ASP A 80 -17.46 -8.20 -12.14
C ASP A 80 -16.95 -8.40 -10.70
N GLY A 81 -17.79 -8.96 -9.82
CA GLY A 81 -17.57 -8.96 -8.38
C GLY A 81 -17.97 -7.62 -7.75
N GLU A 82 -17.55 -7.41 -6.51
CA GLU A 82 -17.83 -6.21 -5.75
C GLU A 82 -16.63 -5.79 -4.89
N ALA A 83 -16.32 -4.49 -4.90
CA ALA A 83 -15.37 -3.88 -3.98
C ALA A 83 -16.17 -3.01 -3.00
N ILE A 84 -16.20 -3.39 -1.73
CA ILE A 84 -17.03 -2.72 -0.71
C ILE A 84 -16.23 -2.38 0.54
N ARG A 85 -16.56 -1.24 1.13
CA ARG A 85 -16.18 -0.89 2.50
C ARG A 85 -17.44 -1.00 3.37
N PRO A 86 -17.63 -2.07 4.17
CA PRO A 86 -18.80 -2.21 5.04
C PRO A 86 -18.85 -1.12 6.10
N ASP A 87 -20.01 -0.62 6.51
CA ASP A 87 -20.12 0.51 7.47
C ASP A 87 -19.50 0.23 8.85
N ASP A 88 -19.48 -1.03 9.28
CA ASP A 88 -19.02 -1.49 10.60
C ASP A 88 -17.54 -1.89 10.65
N ARG A 89 -16.84 -1.93 9.51
CA ARG A 89 -15.43 -2.34 9.43
C ARG A 89 -14.62 -1.37 8.58
N ALA A 90 -13.46 -0.97 9.08
CA ALA A 90 -12.51 -0.15 8.34
C ALA A 90 -11.68 -0.98 7.34
N VAL A 91 -12.34 -1.76 6.48
CA VAL A 91 -11.67 -2.63 5.50
C VAL A 91 -12.33 -2.50 4.15
N VAL A 92 -11.57 -2.72 3.07
CA VAL A 92 -12.15 -2.95 1.75
C VAL A 92 -12.11 -4.43 1.46
N ILE A 93 -13.26 -4.98 1.10
CA ILE A 93 -13.44 -6.35 0.68
C ILE A 93 -13.53 -6.37 -0.83
N PHE A 94 -12.73 -7.22 -1.47
CA PHE A 94 -12.90 -7.60 -2.86
C PHE A 94 -13.48 -9.00 -2.89
N ASP A 95 -14.67 -9.16 -3.48
CA ASP A 95 -15.31 -10.46 -3.62
C ASP A 95 -15.77 -10.71 -5.05
N ARG A 96 -15.42 -11.87 -5.60
CA ARG A 96 -15.88 -12.30 -6.90
C ARG A 96 -15.97 -13.82 -6.96
N SER A 97 -17.07 -14.31 -7.52
CA SER A 97 -17.19 -15.68 -8.01
C SER A 97 -17.41 -15.69 -9.52
N GLY A 98 -16.57 -16.44 -10.23
CA GLY A 98 -16.60 -16.49 -11.69
C GLY A 98 -15.38 -17.19 -12.30
N THR A 99 -15.34 -17.14 -13.63
CA THR A 99 -14.23 -17.63 -14.46
C THR A 99 -13.68 -16.52 -15.34
N GLY A 100 -12.44 -16.68 -15.80
CA GLY A 100 -11.77 -15.69 -16.64
C GLY A 100 -11.24 -14.48 -15.87
N HIS A 101 -10.17 -13.90 -16.39
CA HIS A 101 -9.46 -12.80 -15.78
C HIS A 101 -10.32 -11.54 -15.59
N ILE A 102 -10.09 -10.84 -14.49
CA ILE A 102 -10.54 -9.47 -14.24
C ILE A 102 -9.60 -8.80 -13.23
N GLU A 103 -9.51 -7.47 -13.28
CA GLU A 103 -9.04 -6.67 -12.15
C GLU A 103 -10.23 -5.92 -11.53
N LEU A 104 -10.39 -6.02 -10.23
CA LEU A 104 -11.37 -5.27 -9.43
C LEU A 104 -10.63 -4.56 -8.31
N GLY A 105 -10.70 -3.23 -8.25
CA GLY A 105 -9.85 -2.47 -7.36
C GLY A 105 -10.42 -1.13 -6.91
N ILE A 106 -9.64 -0.49 -6.04
CA ILE A 106 -9.78 0.91 -5.67
C ILE A 106 -8.51 1.66 -6.08
N THR A 107 -8.68 2.89 -6.57
CA THR A 107 -7.58 3.75 -6.99
C THR A 107 -7.67 5.11 -6.32
N GLN A 108 -6.53 5.66 -5.94
CA GLN A 108 -6.39 7.03 -5.50
C GLN A 108 -5.37 7.73 -6.39
N ARG A 109 -5.84 8.74 -7.14
CA ARG A 109 -4.97 9.61 -7.93
C ARG A 109 -4.35 10.66 -7.01
N LEU A 110 -3.03 10.77 -7.05
CA LEU A 110 -2.25 11.66 -6.19
C LEU A 110 -1.67 12.82 -6.98
N ASN A 111 -0.98 12.54 -8.09
CA ASN A 111 -0.15 13.50 -8.81
C ASN A 111 0.84 14.23 -7.87
N GLN A 112 1.48 13.46 -6.98
CA GLN A 112 2.40 13.97 -5.98
C GLN A 112 3.81 14.06 -6.55
N ASP A 113 4.41 15.25 -6.53
CA ASP A 113 5.83 15.44 -6.83
C ASP A 113 6.69 14.76 -5.75
N VAL A 114 7.64 13.95 -6.19
CA VAL A 114 8.56 13.19 -5.31
C VAL A 114 10.02 13.40 -5.71
N ARG A 115 10.32 14.41 -6.54
CA ARG A 115 11.71 14.73 -6.89
C ARG A 115 12.49 15.12 -5.65
N GLY A 116 13.64 14.49 -5.46
CA GLY A 116 14.50 14.70 -4.29
C GLY A 116 14.03 13.99 -3.02
N ALA A 117 12.99 13.15 -3.09
CA ALA A 117 12.60 12.30 -1.98
C ALA A 117 13.73 11.37 -1.55
N GLN A 118 13.93 11.23 -0.24
CA GLN A 118 14.91 10.32 0.36
C GLN A 118 14.42 8.88 0.36
N SER A 119 13.14 8.65 0.67
CA SER A 119 12.57 7.30 0.75
C SER A 119 11.08 7.27 0.46
N LEU A 120 10.60 6.12 -0.03
CA LEU A 120 9.19 5.88 -0.31
C LEU A 120 8.82 4.43 0.03
N TYR A 121 7.82 4.23 0.89
CA TYR A 121 7.37 2.90 1.29
C TYR A 121 5.87 2.72 1.12
N VAL A 122 5.45 1.54 0.67
CA VAL A 122 4.05 1.11 0.71
C VAL A 122 3.85 0.21 1.91
N THR A 123 2.83 0.48 2.71
CA THR A 123 2.40 -0.42 3.79
C THR A 123 0.93 -0.80 3.63
N ALA A 124 0.57 -2.00 4.07
CA ALA A 124 -0.82 -2.46 4.10
C ALA A 124 -1.01 -3.63 5.07
N LEU A 125 -2.23 -3.79 5.58
CA LEU A 125 -2.71 -5.02 6.22
C LEU A 125 -3.57 -5.80 5.22
N LEU A 126 -3.20 -7.04 4.98
CA LEU A 126 -3.75 -7.85 3.89
C LEU A 126 -4.33 -9.16 4.42
N LYS A 127 -5.47 -9.59 3.91
CA LYS A 127 -6.03 -10.92 4.20
C LYS A 127 -6.60 -11.53 2.93
N VAL A 128 -6.24 -12.77 2.63
CA VAL A 128 -6.87 -13.53 1.53
C VAL A 128 -7.61 -14.71 2.13
N ASP A 129 -8.93 -14.72 1.94
CA ASP A 129 -9.79 -15.81 2.41
C ASP A 129 -9.92 -16.91 1.37
N ASN A 130 -10.02 -16.52 0.09
CA ASN A 130 -10.24 -17.45 -1.00
C ASN A 130 -9.58 -16.99 -2.30
N GLN A 131 -9.04 -17.94 -3.06
CA GLN A 131 -8.60 -17.76 -4.44
C GLN A 131 -8.72 -19.08 -5.19
N SER A 132 -9.14 -19.04 -6.45
CA SER A 132 -9.22 -20.24 -7.30
C SER A 132 -8.01 -20.43 -8.21
N VAL A 133 -7.26 -19.36 -8.48
CA VAL A 133 -6.06 -19.38 -9.33
C VAL A 133 -4.85 -19.56 -8.42
N PRO A 134 -4.06 -20.65 -8.51
CA PRO A 134 -2.86 -20.80 -7.71
C PRO A 134 -1.81 -19.72 -8.02
N VAL A 135 -1.03 -19.36 -7.01
CA VAL A 135 -0.03 -18.29 -7.09
C VAL A 135 -0.73 -16.99 -7.49
N CYS A 136 -0.39 -16.45 -8.66
CA CYS A 136 -0.94 -15.24 -9.24
C CYS A 136 -1.16 -15.45 -10.74
N GLY A 137 -1.60 -16.65 -11.12
CA GLY A 137 -1.73 -17.07 -12.51
C GLY A 137 -0.38 -17.30 -13.18
N ALA A 138 -0.43 -17.75 -14.43
CA ALA A 138 0.78 -18.11 -15.18
C ALA A 138 1.69 -16.91 -15.48
N ASN A 139 1.13 -15.70 -15.46
CA ASN A 139 1.81 -14.45 -15.80
C ASN A 139 2.17 -13.58 -14.58
N GLY A 140 1.83 -13.98 -13.35
CA GLY A 140 2.04 -13.15 -12.16
C GLY A 140 1.18 -11.88 -12.13
N THR A 141 -0.06 -11.95 -12.61
CA THR A 141 -0.98 -10.78 -12.69
C THR A 141 -2.33 -11.04 -12.02
N GLU A 142 -2.56 -12.26 -11.54
CA GLU A 142 -3.84 -12.75 -11.03
C GLU A 142 -3.77 -13.05 -9.52
N CYS A 143 -3.10 -12.18 -8.76
CA CYS A 143 -3.09 -12.32 -7.31
C CYS A 143 -4.42 -11.84 -6.71
N PRO A 144 -4.93 -12.50 -5.67
CA PRO A 144 -6.13 -12.06 -4.95
C PRO A 144 -5.95 -10.71 -4.21
N ILE A 145 -4.70 -10.26 -4.00
CA ILE A 145 -4.39 -8.86 -3.67
C ILE A 145 -3.14 -8.45 -4.45
N MET A 146 -3.19 -7.26 -5.03
CA MET A 146 -2.09 -6.54 -5.67
C MET A 146 -2.05 -5.11 -5.15
N LEU A 147 -0.83 -4.63 -4.89
CA LEU A 147 -0.50 -3.23 -4.64
C LEU A 147 0.19 -2.69 -5.90
N ARG A 148 -0.30 -1.58 -6.43
CA ARG A 148 0.31 -0.90 -7.58
C ARG A 148 0.61 0.55 -7.24
N VAL A 149 1.80 0.99 -7.61
CA VAL A 149 2.18 2.41 -7.63
C VAL A 149 2.52 2.76 -9.07
N THR A 150 1.77 3.68 -9.65
CA THR A 150 2.03 4.22 -10.99
C THR A 150 2.78 5.54 -10.84
N TYR A 151 3.91 5.70 -11.53
CA TYR A 151 4.73 6.90 -11.44
C TYR A 151 5.27 7.34 -12.79
N LEU A 152 5.62 8.63 -12.88
CA LEU A 152 6.38 9.20 -13.97
C LEU A 152 7.84 9.35 -13.53
N ASP A 153 8.78 8.95 -14.38
CA ASP A 153 10.20 9.25 -14.18
C ASP A 153 10.53 10.71 -14.55
N THR A 154 11.76 11.15 -14.28
CA THR A 154 12.23 12.51 -14.62
C THR A 154 12.32 12.79 -16.14
N LEU A 155 12.23 11.75 -16.98
CA LEU A 155 12.19 11.84 -18.44
C LEU A 155 10.74 11.85 -18.98
N GLY A 156 9.73 11.65 -18.12
CA GLY A 156 8.32 11.56 -18.47
C GLY A 156 7.85 10.16 -18.89
N GLY A 157 8.66 9.13 -18.70
CA GLY A 157 8.28 7.72 -18.86
C GLY A 157 7.27 7.31 -17.78
N LEU A 158 6.24 6.55 -18.18
CA LEU A 158 5.22 6.02 -17.27
C LEU A 158 5.59 4.60 -16.86
N HIS A 159 5.67 4.38 -15.55
CA HIS A 159 6.16 3.15 -14.95
C HIS A 159 5.19 2.64 -13.87
N GLU A 160 5.30 1.35 -13.58
CA GLU A 160 4.50 0.69 -12.56
C GLU A 160 5.39 -0.17 -11.67
N TRP A 161 5.21 0.01 -10.36
CA TRP A 161 5.66 -0.96 -9.37
C TRP A 161 4.47 -1.81 -8.95
N LEU A 162 4.66 -3.13 -8.96
CA LEU A 162 3.65 -4.11 -8.56
C LEU A 162 4.18 -4.97 -7.43
N GLN A 163 3.33 -5.32 -6.47
CA GLN A 163 3.54 -6.37 -5.49
C GLN A 163 2.25 -7.13 -5.28
N GLY A 164 2.33 -8.46 -5.27
CA GLY A 164 1.14 -9.30 -5.15
C GLY A 164 1.25 -10.33 -4.04
N PHE A 165 0.09 -10.79 -3.58
CA PHE A 165 -0.06 -11.66 -2.41
C PHE A 165 -1.06 -12.76 -2.68
N TYR A 166 -0.73 -13.98 -2.26
CA TYR A 166 -1.54 -15.18 -2.48
C TYR A 166 -1.37 -16.18 -1.34
N TYR A 167 -2.33 -17.09 -1.12
CA TYR A 167 -2.16 -18.23 -0.20
C TYR A 167 -2.06 -19.57 -0.93
N LEU A 168 -2.72 -19.72 -2.09
CA LEU A 168 -2.83 -21.01 -2.77
C LEU A 168 -1.54 -21.31 -3.53
N SER A 169 -0.73 -22.25 -3.01
CA SER A 169 0.50 -22.67 -3.68
C SER A 169 0.24 -23.33 -5.04
N GLY A 170 1.19 -23.16 -5.95
CA GLY A 170 1.23 -23.82 -7.25
C GLY A 170 2.64 -23.71 -7.84
N PRO A 171 2.88 -24.24 -9.05
CA PRO A 171 4.15 -24.03 -9.73
C PRO A 171 4.35 -22.53 -10.01
N TYR A 172 5.30 -21.90 -9.31
CA TYR A 172 5.75 -20.55 -9.61
C TYR A 172 6.66 -20.64 -10.83
N LEU A 173 6.25 -20.05 -11.95
CA LEU A 173 7.18 -19.83 -13.04
C LEU A 173 7.96 -18.57 -12.67
N ASP A 174 9.29 -18.66 -12.57
CA ASP A 174 10.22 -17.54 -12.28
C ASP A 174 10.24 -16.44 -13.37
N VAL A 175 9.16 -16.33 -14.14
CA VAL A 175 9.00 -15.42 -15.26
C VAL A 175 7.75 -14.60 -15.00
N CYS A 176 7.92 -13.41 -14.40
CA CYS A 176 7.07 -12.32 -14.87
C CYS A 176 7.56 -12.00 -16.29
N SER A 177 6.95 -12.67 -17.27
CA SER A 177 7.29 -12.54 -18.70
C SER A 177 6.84 -11.20 -19.29
N ILE A 178 6.18 -10.37 -18.48
CA ILE A 178 5.59 -9.11 -18.87
C ILE A 178 6.55 -7.97 -18.49
N SER A 179 6.88 -7.16 -19.49
CA SER A 179 7.67 -5.91 -19.40
C SER A 179 7.09 -4.83 -18.47
N ILE A 180 5.98 -5.12 -17.78
CA ILE A 180 5.27 -4.27 -16.82
C ILE A 180 5.70 -4.61 -15.38
N CYS A 181 6.32 -5.78 -15.16
CA CYS A 181 7.04 -6.07 -13.92
C CYS A 181 8.47 -5.52 -14.01
N GLU A 182 8.61 -4.20 -14.17
CA GLU A 182 9.93 -3.60 -14.02
C GLU A 182 10.55 -4.01 -12.67
N SER A 183 9.70 -4.27 -11.64
CA SER A 183 10.05 -4.77 -10.31
C SER A 183 10.53 -6.21 -10.16
N GLN A 184 10.35 -7.13 -11.14
CA GLN A 184 10.44 -8.58 -10.90
C GLN A 184 9.91 -8.99 -9.51
N PRO A 185 8.71 -8.52 -9.10
CA PRO A 185 8.27 -8.75 -7.74
C PRO A 185 8.03 -10.24 -7.59
N GLN A 186 8.80 -10.90 -6.73
CA GLN A 186 8.41 -12.20 -6.24
C GLN A 186 7.13 -11.96 -5.43
N HIS A 187 5.99 -12.41 -5.96
CA HIS A 187 4.75 -12.33 -5.21
C HIS A 187 4.90 -13.12 -3.90
N ILE A 188 4.30 -12.60 -2.84
CA ILE A 188 4.53 -13.12 -1.50
C ILE A 188 3.40 -14.09 -1.17
N GLN A 189 3.77 -15.34 -0.85
CA GLN A 189 2.82 -16.26 -0.27
C GLN A 189 2.53 -15.84 1.19
N ILE A 190 1.26 -15.66 1.52
CA ILE A 190 0.77 -15.30 2.86
C ILE A 190 -0.14 -16.40 3.43
N PRO A 191 -0.39 -16.44 4.75
CA PRO A 191 -1.32 -17.40 5.35
C PRO A 191 -2.76 -17.14 4.89
N GLN A 192 -3.52 -18.21 4.64
CA GLN A 192 -4.96 -18.11 4.32
C GLN A 192 -5.74 -17.62 5.54
N SER A 193 -6.70 -16.72 5.32
CA SER A 193 -7.64 -16.20 6.33
C SER A 193 -6.98 -15.64 7.59
N ALA A 194 -5.76 -15.09 7.47
CA ALA A 194 -5.09 -14.35 8.53
C ALA A 194 -4.56 -13.03 8.00
N TRP A 195 -4.56 -12.01 8.86
CA TRP A 195 -3.98 -10.71 8.54
C TRP A 195 -2.45 -10.82 8.43
N PHE A 196 -1.93 -10.24 7.36
CA PHE A 196 -0.51 -10.15 7.05
C PHE A 196 -0.13 -8.68 6.92
N ALA A 197 0.79 -8.22 7.77
CA ALA A 197 1.32 -6.88 7.70
C ALA A 197 2.47 -6.84 6.69
N TYR A 198 2.40 -5.90 5.75
CA TYR A 198 3.41 -5.72 4.72
C TYR A 198 3.99 -4.31 4.75
N THR A 199 5.30 -4.25 4.51
CA THR A 199 6.04 -3.02 4.20
C THR A 199 6.95 -3.34 3.01
N SER A 200 6.89 -2.51 1.97
CA SER A 200 7.77 -2.66 0.81
C SER A 200 9.23 -2.38 1.16
N PRO A 201 10.18 -2.78 0.29
CA PRO A 201 11.49 -2.12 0.23
C PRO A 201 11.34 -0.61 -0.04
N ASP A 202 12.43 0.14 0.07
CA ASP A 202 12.44 1.54 -0.36
C ASP A 202 12.27 1.61 -1.88
N LEU A 203 11.16 2.17 -2.30
CA LEU A 203 10.82 2.29 -3.71
C LEU A 203 11.71 3.33 -4.42
N ILE A 204 12.19 4.36 -3.72
CA ILE A 204 13.14 5.32 -4.31
C ILE A 204 14.43 4.61 -4.69
N GLU A 205 15.03 3.86 -3.77
CA GLU A 205 16.24 3.07 -4.02
C GLU A 205 16.03 2.09 -5.17
N LEU A 206 14.92 1.34 -5.14
CA LEU A 206 14.58 0.33 -6.16
C LEU A 206 14.38 0.94 -7.57
N PHE A 207 13.78 2.12 -7.67
CA PHE A 207 13.62 2.82 -8.95
C PHE A 207 14.97 3.38 -9.45
N MET A 208 15.78 3.94 -8.55
CA MET A 208 17.09 4.48 -8.85
C MET A 208 18.08 3.41 -9.35
N GLU A 209 18.07 2.21 -8.77
CA GLU A 209 18.87 1.07 -9.22
C GLU A 209 18.63 0.71 -10.71
N ARG A 210 17.47 1.09 -11.25
CA ARG A 210 17.09 0.86 -12.64
C ARG A 210 17.23 2.08 -13.53
N ASN A 211 17.78 3.18 -13.01
CA ASN A 211 17.85 4.48 -13.67
C ASN A 211 16.45 5.04 -14.01
N LEU A 212 15.46 4.79 -13.16
CA LEU A 212 14.08 5.27 -13.31
C LEU A 212 13.77 6.28 -12.20
N GLU A 213 14.56 7.34 -12.06
CA GLU A 213 14.38 8.35 -11.00
C GLU A 213 12.93 8.88 -11.00
N PRO A 214 12.16 8.67 -9.93
CA PRO A 214 10.75 9.04 -9.92
C PRO A 214 10.60 10.56 -9.80
N ALA A 215 9.76 11.14 -10.65
CA ALA A 215 9.39 12.54 -10.58
C ALA A 215 8.01 12.75 -9.95
N THR A 216 7.05 11.88 -10.27
CA THR A 216 5.67 12.07 -9.81
C THR A 216 5.01 10.73 -9.55
N ILE A 217 4.44 10.56 -8.36
CA ILE A 217 3.51 9.45 -8.10
C ILE A 217 2.14 9.85 -8.64
N VAL A 218 1.70 9.14 -9.68
CA VAL A 218 0.43 9.40 -10.37
C VAL A 218 -0.73 8.84 -9.56
N SER A 219 -0.63 7.57 -9.18
CA SER A 219 -1.69 6.87 -8.44
C SER A 219 -1.16 5.71 -7.60
N VAL A 220 -1.97 5.33 -6.63
CA VAL A 220 -1.87 4.05 -5.93
C VAL A 220 -3.16 3.28 -6.16
N ASP A 221 -3.02 2.00 -6.50
CA ASP A 221 -4.14 1.08 -6.63
C ASP A 221 -3.96 -0.09 -5.67
N VAL A 222 -5.08 -0.52 -5.09
CA VAL A 222 -5.20 -1.81 -4.42
C VAL A 222 -6.29 -2.59 -5.12
N TYR A 223 -5.97 -3.79 -5.62
CA TYR A 223 -6.91 -4.56 -6.41
C TYR A 223 -6.76 -6.06 -6.19
N ALA A 224 -7.84 -6.79 -6.49
CA ALA A 224 -7.86 -8.23 -6.60
C ALA A 224 -7.99 -8.63 -8.06
N SER A 225 -7.30 -9.70 -8.44
CA SER A 225 -7.30 -10.23 -9.81
C SER A 225 -7.40 -11.76 -9.84
N GLY A 226 -7.88 -12.29 -10.96
CA GLY A 226 -8.05 -13.71 -11.22
C GLY A 226 -9.50 -14.10 -11.51
N HIS A 227 -9.86 -15.36 -11.25
CA HIS A 227 -11.18 -15.91 -11.58
C HIS A 227 -12.20 -15.74 -10.43
N THR A 228 -11.95 -16.43 -9.32
CA THR A 228 -12.73 -16.36 -8.08
C THR A 228 -11.78 -16.02 -6.95
N PHE A 229 -12.15 -15.02 -6.15
CA PHE A 229 -11.35 -14.54 -5.01
C PHE A 229 -12.23 -13.87 -3.96
N THR A 230 -11.76 -13.92 -2.71
CA THR A 230 -12.28 -13.13 -1.60
C THR A 230 -11.08 -12.66 -0.78
N SER A 231 -10.90 -11.35 -0.68
CA SER A 231 -9.77 -10.73 0.01
C SER A 231 -10.16 -9.42 0.69
N GLU A 232 -9.39 -9.03 1.69
CA GLU A 232 -9.60 -7.82 2.46
C GLU A 232 -8.29 -7.04 2.58
N VAL A 233 -8.40 -5.72 2.56
CA VAL A 233 -7.30 -4.78 2.83
C VAL A 233 -7.71 -3.76 3.89
N ASP A 234 -6.74 -3.40 4.73
CA ASP A 234 -6.81 -2.34 5.73
C ASP A 234 -5.48 -1.58 5.77
N ASP A 235 -5.49 -0.39 6.37
CA ASP A 235 -4.35 0.45 6.71
C ASP A 235 -3.30 0.60 5.60
N VAL A 236 -3.77 1.04 4.43
CA VAL A 236 -2.93 1.31 3.27
C VAL A 236 -2.25 2.66 3.43
N ALA A 237 -0.93 2.69 3.36
CA ALA A 237 -0.16 3.93 3.39
C ALA A 237 0.89 3.98 2.29
N LEU A 238 1.15 5.20 1.83
CA LEU A 238 2.30 5.53 1.01
C LEU A 238 3.12 6.55 1.79
N LEU A 239 4.23 6.11 2.38
CA LEU A 239 5.04 6.87 3.32
C LEU A 239 6.21 7.50 2.57
N LEU A 240 6.23 8.83 2.49
CA LEU A 240 7.23 9.62 1.74
C LEU A 240 8.11 10.42 2.71
N GLU A 241 9.43 10.35 2.54
CA GLU A 241 10.43 11.20 3.21
C GLU A 241 11.13 12.10 2.18
N ASP A 242 11.26 13.40 2.47
CA ASP A 242 12.00 14.38 1.65
C ASP A 242 13.44 14.57 2.14
#